data_AF-A0A6L7Q2B2-F1
#
_entry.id   AF-A0A6L7Q2B2-F1
#
_cell.length_a   1.000
_cell.length_b   1.000
_cell.length_c   1.000
_cell.angle_alpha   90.00
_cell.angle_beta   90.00
_cell.angle_gamma   90.00
#
_symmetry.space_group_name_H-M   'P 1'
#
loop_
_entity.id
_entity.type
_entity.pdbx_description
1 polymer ?
#
loop_
_entity_poly.entity_id
_entity_poly.type
_entity_poly.pdbx_seq_one_letter_code
_entity_poly.pdbx_strand_id
1 'polypeptide(L)'
;MERDYTAAERATLSDTLPTLGDTPILPALGQTTCDIYLNDRAYWRNVPASVWNYQLGGYQVLKKWLSYREQRVLNRPLRPEEVQAFAETARRIAAVLQSVAT
;
A
#
# COMPACT_ATOMS: atom_id res chain seq x y z
N MET A 1 7.61 2.72 -9.82
CA MET A 1 8.18 1.50 -10.44
C MET A 1 7.89 0.35 -9.51
N GLU A 2 7.35 -0.74 -10.02
CA GLU A 2 7.23 -1.98 -9.25
C GLU A 2 8.59 -2.67 -9.20
N ARG A 3 8.91 -3.27 -8.05
CA ARG A 3 10.15 -4.01 -7.82
C ARG A 3 9.87 -5.22 -6.95
N ASP A 4 10.76 -6.20 -6.99
CA ASP A 4 10.70 -7.33 -6.06
C ASP A 4 11.04 -6.87 -4.63
N TYR A 5 10.49 -7.59 -3.64
CA TYR A 5 10.90 -7.41 -2.25
C TYR A 5 12.36 -7.85 -2.08
N THR A 6 13.12 -7.07 -1.31
CA THR A 6 14.47 -7.49 -0.89
C THR A 6 14.40 -8.69 0.07
N ALA A 7 15.50 -9.43 0.23
CA ALA A 7 15.55 -10.56 1.17
C ALA A 7 15.21 -10.15 2.62
N ALA A 8 15.71 -8.99 3.05
CA ALA A 8 15.41 -8.44 4.38
C ALA A 8 13.93 -8.09 4.54
N GLU A 9 13.32 -7.44 3.53
CA GLU A 9 11.89 -7.08 3.56
C GLU A 9 11.00 -8.33 3.59
N ARG A 10 11.36 -9.37 2.84
CA ARG A 10 10.65 -10.67 2.89
C ARG A 10 10.77 -11.34 4.24
N ALA A 11 11.96 -11.31 4.86
CA ALA A 11 12.17 -11.85 6.19
C ALA A 11 11.32 -11.10 7.24
N THR A 12 11.31 -9.77 7.21
CA THR A 12 10.46 -8.97 8.12
C THR A 12 8.98 -9.25 7.91
N LEU A 13 8.50 -9.35 6.67
CA LEU A 13 7.10 -9.69 6.39
C LEU A 13 6.72 -11.09 6.89
N SER A 14 7.63 -12.05 6.77
CA SER A 14 7.43 -13.41 7.29
C SER A 14 7.48 -13.48 8.81
N ASP A 15 8.26 -12.62 9.47
CA ASP A 15 8.52 -12.68 10.91
C ASP A 15 7.52 -11.83 11.73
N THR A 16 7.20 -10.61 11.26
CA THR A 16 6.31 -9.68 11.98
C THR A 16 4.84 -10.08 11.91
N LEU A 17 4.46 -10.87 10.91
CA LEU A 17 3.09 -11.31 10.70
C LEU A 17 3.13 -12.72 10.06
N PRO A 18 3.46 -13.77 10.83
CA PRO A 18 3.63 -15.13 10.30
C PRO A 18 2.37 -15.59 9.55
N THR A 19 1.20 -15.10 10.00
CA THR A 19 -0.08 -15.20 9.32
C THR A 19 -0.94 -13.97 9.63
N LEU A 20 -1.84 -13.57 8.72
CA LEU A 20 -2.99 -12.73 9.05
C LEU A 20 -4.24 -13.61 8.89
N GLY A 21 -4.51 -14.43 9.90
CA GLY A 21 -5.45 -15.57 9.81
C GLY A 21 -4.70 -16.89 9.59
N ASP A 22 -5.15 -17.71 8.63
CA ASP A 22 -4.52 -18.99 8.25
C ASP A 22 -3.66 -18.90 6.98
N THR A 23 -3.65 -17.74 6.31
CA THR A 23 -2.97 -17.57 5.01
C THR A 23 -1.61 -16.89 5.19
N PRO A 24 -0.52 -17.45 4.61
CA PRO A 24 0.76 -16.76 4.58
C PRO A 24 0.63 -15.45 3.79
N ILE A 25 1.19 -14.37 4.33
CA ILE A 25 0.94 -13.00 3.85
C ILE A 25 1.59 -12.71 2.50
N LEU A 26 2.77 -13.28 2.25
CA LEU A 26 3.54 -13.04 1.03
C LEU A 26 2.81 -13.53 -0.24
N PRO A 27 2.26 -14.77 -0.30
CA PRO A 27 1.42 -15.19 -1.41
C PRO A 27 0.21 -14.28 -1.65
N ALA A 28 -0.45 -13.82 -0.58
CA ALA A 28 -1.69 -13.07 -0.70
C ALA A 28 -1.48 -11.61 -1.15
N LEU A 29 -0.35 -11.00 -0.79
CA LEU A 29 -0.01 -9.63 -1.22
C LEU A 29 0.76 -9.57 -2.55
N GLY A 30 1.25 -10.72 -3.03
CA GLY A 30 2.07 -10.82 -4.24
C GLY A 30 3.56 -10.66 -3.97
N GLN A 31 4.37 -10.90 -5.00
CA GLN A 31 5.85 -10.92 -4.92
C GLN A 31 6.50 -9.56 -5.18
N THR A 32 5.73 -8.59 -5.65
CA THR A 32 6.21 -7.26 -6.00
C THR A 32 5.65 -6.18 -5.08
N THR A 33 6.41 -5.11 -4.98
CA THR A 33 6.14 -3.95 -4.15
C THR A 33 6.47 -2.68 -4.90
N CYS A 34 5.96 -1.55 -4.42
CA CYS A 34 6.22 -0.24 -4.98
C CYS A 34 6.46 0.77 -3.89
N ASP A 35 7.34 1.72 -4.21
CA ASP A 35 7.61 2.87 -3.37
C ASP A 35 6.81 4.06 -3.91
N ILE A 36 5.93 4.61 -3.08
CA ILE A 36 4.98 5.66 -3.46
C ILE A 36 5.51 7.01 -2.99
N TYR A 37 6.04 7.79 -3.93
CA TYR A 37 6.66 9.07 -3.67
C TYR A 37 5.60 10.18 -3.61
N LEU A 38 5.55 10.90 -2.49
CA LEU A 38 4.81 12.17 -2.41
C LEU A 38 5.65 13.31 -3.00
N ASN A 39 6.96 13.24 -2.79
CA ASN A 39 7.99 14.15 -3.28
C ASN A 39 9.36 13.50 -3.14
N ASP A 40 10.43 14.24 -3.46
CA ASP A 40 11.82 13.75 -3.43
C ASP A 40 12.33 13.39 -2.02
N ARG A 41 11.61 13.77 -0.96
CA ARG A 41 12.02 13.57 0.44
C ARG A 41 11.13 12.60 1.21
N ALA A 42 9.87 12.46 0.81
CA ALA A 42 8.87 11.69 1.52
C ALA A 42 8.20 10.70 0.58
N TYR A 43 8.24 9.42 0.97
CA TYR A 43 7.61 8.33 0.25
C TYR A 43 7.17 7.25 1.23
N TRP A 44 6.15 6.49 0.85
CA TRP A 44 5.86 5.21 1.50
C TRP A 44 6.65 4.12 0.81
N ARG A 45 7.47 3.42 1.59
CA ARG A 45 8.24 2.28 1.10
C ARG A 45 7.45 0.99 1.26
N ASN A 46 7.69 0.02 0.37
CA ASN A 46 7.19 -1.34 0.49
C ASN A 46 5.66 -1.47 0.47
N VAL A 47 4.98 -0.67 -0.35
CA VAL A 47 3.53 -0.84 -0.58
C VAL A 47 3.33 -2.01 -1.55
N PRO A 48 2.64 -3.09 -1.17
CA PRO A 48 2.42 -4.22 -2.08
C PRO A 48 1.78 -3.80 -3.40
N ALA A 49 2.26 -4.33 -4.51
CA ALA A 49 1.78 -3.93 -5.83
C ALA A 49 0.28 -4.24 -6.01
N SER A 50 -0.20 -5.36 -5.47
CA SER A 50 -1.63 -5.72 -5.45
C SER A 50 -2.50 -4.67 -4.74
N VAL A 51 -2.01 -4.13 -3.62
CA VAL A 51 -2.68 -3.09 -2.83
C VAL A 51 -2.68 -1.76 -3.57
N TRP A 52 -1.55 -1.38 -4.17
CA TRP A 52 -1.45 -0.16 -4.98
C TRP A 52 -2.34 -0.21 -6.22
N ASN A 53 -2.36 -1.35 -6.91
CA ASN A 53 -3.14 -1.57 -8.13
C ASN A 53 -4.60 -1.92 -7.86
N TYR A 54 -5.04 -2.01 -6.60
CA TYR A 54 -6.42 -2.33 -6.26
C TYR A 54 -7.40 -1.32 -6.85
N GLN A 55 -8.39 -1.84 -7.59
CA GLN A 55 -9.40 -1.04 -8.27
C GLN A 55 -10.79 -1.28 -7.70
N LEU A 56 -11.55 -0.20 -7.56
CA LEU A 56 -12.97 -0.25 -7.24
C LEU A 56 -13.73 0.62 -8.25
N GLY A 57 -14.67 0.03 -8.98
CA GLY A 57 -15.43 0.74 -10.01
C GLY A 57 -14.57 1.31 -11.14
N GLY A 58 -13.49 0.61 -11.51
CA GLY A 58 -12.57 1.02 -12.60
C GLY A 58 -11.52 2.06 -12.21
N TYR A 59 -11.45 2.46 -10.94
CA TYR A 59 -10.44 3.42 -10.45
C TYR A 59 -9.49 2.77 -9.46
N GLN A 60 -8.19 3.04 -9.61
CA GLN A 60 -7.18 2.72 -8.58
C GLN A 60 -7.45 3.56 -7.33
N VAL A 61 -7.84 2.91 -6.24
CA VAL A 61 -8.39 3.57 -5.04
C VAL A 61 -7.36 4.50 -4.41
N LEU A 62 -6.14 4.01 -4.18
CA LEU A 62 -5.06 4.79 -3.54
C LEU A 62 -4.59 5.95 -4.43
N LYS A 63 -4.45 5.73 -5.74
CA LYS A 63 -4.10 6.77 -6.70
C LYS A 63 -5.15 7.88 -6.73
N LYS A 64 -6.44 7.51 -6.75
CA LYS A 64 -7.54 8.48 -6.71
C LYS A 64 -7.58 9.24 -5.38
N TRP A 65 -7.36 8.55 -4.26
CA TRP A 65 -7.28 9.16 -2.93
C TRP A 65 -6.22 10.27 -2.89
N LEU A 66 -5.04 10.02 -3.46
CA LEU A 66 -3.95 10.99 -3.58
C LEU A 66 -4.30 12.14 -4.53
N SER A 67 -4.91 11.86 -5.69
CA SER A 67 -5.23 12.89 -6.68
C SER A 67 -6.11 14.02 -6.13
N TYR A 68 -7.03 13.70 -5.21
CA TYR A 68 -7.88 14.71 -4.56
C TYR A 68 -7.18 15.51 -3.46
N ARG A 69 -5.98 15.12 -3.08
CA ARG A 69 -5.20 15.70 -1.98
C ARG A 69 -3.86 16.25 -2.44
N GLU A 70 -3.60 16.27 -3.74
CA GLU A 70 -2.44 16.93 -4.30
C GLU A 70 -2.43 18.40 -3.90
N GLN A 71 -1.23 18.95 -3.72
CA GLN A 71 -1.05 20.35 -3.31
C GLN A 71 -1.75 21.33 -4.25
N ARG A 72 -1.81 21.02 -5.56
CA ARG A 72 -2.52 21.84 -6.56
C ARG A 72 -4.03 21.88 -6.35
N VAL A 73 -4.60 20.85 -5.72
CA VAL A 73 -6.04 20.74 -5.43
C VAL A 73 -6.37 21.37 -4.08
N LEU A 74 -5.55 21.11 -3.05
CA LEU A 74 -5.81 21.58 -1.69
C LEU A 74 -5.22 22.97 -1.37
N ASN A 75 -4.33 23.49 -2.23
CA ASN A 75 -3.51 24.68 -1.95
C ASN A 75 -2.68 24.59 -0.66
N ARG A 76 -2.36 23.38 -0.20
CA ARG A 76 -1.53 23.10 0.98
C ARG A 76 -0.90 21.71 0.88
N PRO A 77 0.18 21.42 1.62
CA PRO A 77 0.72 20.06 1.73
C PRO A 77 -0.24 19.12 2.47
N LEU A 78 -0.03 17.81 2.30
CA LEU A 78 -0.67 16.80 3.13
C LEU A 78 -0.22 16.95 4.58
N ARG A 79 -1.17 16.81 5.51
CA ARG A 79 -0.89 16.79 6.94
C ARG A 79 -0.49 15.39 7.40
N PRO A 80 0.22 15.26 8.53
CA PRO A 80 0.60 13.96 9.08
C PRO A 80 -0.59 13.00 9.26
N GLU A 81 -1.76 13.49 9.67
CA GLU A 81 -2.95 12.67 9.86
C GLU A 81 -3.47 12.10 8.53
N GLU A 82 -3.34 12.87 7.45
CA GLU A 82 -3.71 12.43 6.10
C GLU A 82 -2.72 11.37 5.60
N VAL A 83 -1.43 11.52 5.91
CA VAL A 83 -0.41 10.52 5.62
C VAL A 83 -0.69 9.20 6.34
N GLN A 84 -1.10 9.26 7.61
CA GLN A 84 -1.52 8.08 8.37
C GLN A 84 -2.79 7.45 7.80
N ALA A 85 -3.79 8.26 7.44
CA ALA A 85 -5.02 7.78 6.84
C ALA A 85 -4.78 7.05 5.50
N PHE A 86 -3.81 7.50 4.70
CA PHE A 86 -3.39 6.78 3.49
C PHE A 86 -2.86 5.39 3.82
N ALA A 87 -1.94 5.28 4.80
CA ALA A 87 -1.37 4.01 5.23
C ALA A 87 -2.41 3.06 5.84
N GLU A 88 -3.39 3.59 6.60
CA GLU A 88 -4.54 2.82 7.08
C GLU A 88 -5.43 2.32 5.94
N THR A 89 -5.69 3.16 4.94
CA THR A 89 -6.48 2.76 3.76
C THR A 89 -5.79 1.64 3.01
N ALA A 90 -4.46 1.73 2.81
CA ALA A 90 -3.67 0.67 2.19
C ALA A 90 -3.75 -0.64 3.00
N ARG A 91 -3.64 -0.58 4.33
CA ARG A 91 -3.80 -1.75 5.21
C ARG A 91 -5.20 -2.38 5.13
N ARG A 92 -6.25 -1.57 5.02
CA ARG A 92 -7.63 -2.07 4.84
C ARG A 92 -7.80 -2.77 3.50
N ILE A 93 -7.25 -2.23 2.42
CA ILE A 93 -7.25 -2.88 1.11
C ILE A 93 -6.51 -4.22 1.17
N ALA A 94 -5.34 -4.25 1.83
CA ALA A 94 -4.59 -5.49 2.05
C ALA A 94 -5.44 -6.56 2.76
N ALA A 95 -6.19 -6.18 3.80
CA ALA A 95 -7.09 -7.09 4.49
C ALA A 95 -8.24 -7.59 3.59
N VAL A 96 -8.82 -6.72 2.75
CA VAL A 96 -9.87 -7.11 1.79
C VAL A 96 -9.36 -8.10 0.76
N LEU A 97 -8.17 -7.86 0.19
CA LEU A 97 -7.55 -8.77 -0.77
C LEU A 97 -7.31 -10.16 -0.18
N GLN A 98 -7.02 -10.24 1.12
CA GLN A 98 -6.85 -11.50 1.83
C GLN A 98 -8.17 -12.18 2.15
N SER A 99 -9.24 -11.43 2.48
CA SER A 99 -10.55 -12.02 2.80
C SER A 99 -11.30 -12.59 1.60
N VAL A 100 -10.98 -12.13 0.38
CA VAL A 100 -11.60 -12.62 -0.86
C VAL A 100 -10.86 -13.84 -1.45
N ALA A 101 -9.66 -14.16 -0.94
CA ALA A 101 -8.84 -15.27 -1.39
C ALA A 101 -9.20 -16.63 -0.74
N THR A 102 -10.34 -16.71 -0.03
CA THR A 102 -10.89 -17.91 0.63
C THR A 102 -11.98 -18.54 -0.22
#